data_AF-A0A967WDI8-F1
#
_entry.id   AF-A0A967WDI8-F1
#
_cell.length_a   1.000
_cell.length_b   1.000
_cell.length_c   1.000
_cell.angle_alpha   90.00
_cell.angle_beta   90.00
_cell.angle_gamma   90.00
#
_symmetry.space_group_name_H-M   'P 1'
#
loop_
_entity.id
_entity.type
_entity.pdbx_description
1 polymer ?
#
loop_
_entity_poly.entity_id
_entity_poly.type
_entity_poly.pdbx_seq_one_letter_code
_entity_poly.pdbx_strand_id
1 'polypeptide(L)'
;MLNPTGTPYRQPLGDGLVLRTADDERDVERVAEFNGTVHGSEIVAMTRNLFVHHPNTRGGDLIFVEDEGSGQVISSLCLIPWTWRYE
;
A
#
# COMPACT_ATOMS: atom_id res chain seq x y z
N MET A 1 7.98 9.26 -7.40
CA MET A 1 8.96 8.94 -6.34
C MET A 1 8.19 8.80 -5.05
N LEU A 2 7.97 7.55 -4.63
CA LEU A 2 7.40 7.24 -3.32
C LEU A 2 8.19 8.00 -2.24
N ASN A 3 7.47 8.70 -1.37
CA ASN A 3 8.10 9.46 -0.30
C ASN A 3 8.58 8.48 0.78
N PRO A 4 9.89 8.30 0.97
CA PRO A 4 10.39 7.35 1.95
C PRO A 4 10.18 7.92 3.36
N THR A 5 9.73 7.11 4.31
CA THR A 5 9.83 7.49 5.72
C THR A 5 9.96 6.26 6.60
N GLY A 6 11.03 6.20 7.39
CA GLY A 6 11.28 5.13 8.35
C GLY A 6 11.70 3.81 7.69
N THR A 7 12.14 2.87 8.52
CA THR A 7 12.42 1.50 8.08
C THR A 7 11.09 0.84 7.69
N PRO A 8 10.98 0.23 6.50
CA PRO A 8 9.81 -0.55 6.12
C PRO A 8 9.43 -1.55 7.21
N TYR A 9 8.15 -1.64 7.51
CA TYR A 9 7.65 -2.56 8.50
C TYR A 9 7.48 -3.95 7.89
N ARG A 10 7.87 -4.98 8.65
CA ARG A 10 7.68 -6.39 8.28
C ARG A 10 7.42 -7.19 9.56
N GLN A 11 6.25 -7.83 9.65
CA GLN A 11 5.89 -8.68 10.78
C GLN A 11 5.28 -9.99 10.28
N PRO A 12 5.91 -11.16 10.57
CA PRO A 12 5.29 -12.45 10.32
C PRO A 12 3.97 -12.60 11.08
N LEU A 13 2.95 -13.14 10.41
CA LEU A 13 1.63 -13.41 10.99
C LEU A 13 1.40 -14.91 11.26
N GLY A 14 2.32 -15.78 10.80
CA GLY A 14 2.13 -17.24 10.77
C GLY A 14 1.65 -17.72 9.40
N ASP A 15 1.68 -19.03 9.17
CA ASP A 15 1.15 -19.68 7.95
C ASP A 15 1.69 -19.12 6.61
N GLY A 16 2.95 -18.68 6.60
CA GLY A 16 3.56 -18.07 5.42
C GLY A 16 3.07 -16.65 5.13
N LEU A 17 2.29 -16.04 6.01
CA LEU A 17 1.78 -14.68 5.85
C LEU A 17 2.69 -13.66 6.53
N VAL A 18 2.86 -12.51 5.88
CA VAL A 18 3.65 -11.39 6.41
C VAL A 18 2.90 -10.07 6.21
N LEU A 19 2.78 -9.29 7.30
CA LEU A 19 2.31 -7.90 7.25
C LEU A 19 3.48 -7.01 6.86
N ARG A 20 3.29 -6.16 5.85
CA ARG A 20 4.31 -5.26 5.30
C ARG A 20 3.76 -3.84 5.13
N THR A 21 4.66 -2.86 5.13
CA THR A 21 4.40 -1.56 4.49
C THR A 21 5.16 -1.45 3.18
N ALA A 22 4.68 -0.62 2.24
CA ALA A 22 5.38 -0.43 0.97
C ALA A 22 6.78 0.17 1.19
N ASP A 23 7.79 -0.51 0.65
CA ASP A 23 9.20 -0.05 0.68
C ASP A 23 9.53 0.79 -0.56
N ASP A 24 9.04 0.36 -1.72
CA ASP A 24 9.30 1.01 -3.00
C ASP A 24 8.06 1.08 -3.91
N GLU A 25 8.22 1.69 -5.09
CA GLU A 25 7.11 1.82 -6.07
C GLU A 25 6.64 0.47 -6.62
N ARG A 26 7.42 -0.61 -6.51
CA ARG A 26 6.99 -1.95 -6.93
C ARG A 26 6.00 -2.54 -5.94
N ASP A 27 6.20 -2.32 -4.64
CA ASP A 27 5.19 -2.68 -3.64
C ASP A 27 3.88 -1.89 -3.87
N VAL A 28 3.97 -0.60 -4.21
CA VAL A 28 2.79 0.21 -4.56
C VAL A 28 2.04 -0.38 -5.76
N GLU A 29 2.76 -0.78 -6.81
CA GLU A 29 2.15 -1.37 -8.01
C GLU A 29 1.44 -2.69 -7.71
N ARG A 30 2.08 -3.59 -6.96
CA ARG A 30 1.48 -4.88 -6.56
C ARG A 30 0.16 -4.67 -5.81
N VAL A 31 0.13 -3.72 -4.88
CA VAL A 31 -1.09 -3.41 -4.11
C VAL A 31 -2.13 -2.70 -4.99
N ALA A 32 -1.72 -1.85 -5.94
CA ALA A 32 -2.63 -1.21 -6.88
C ALA A 32 -3.36 -2.24 -7.76
N GLU A 33 -2.64 -3.22 -8.31
CA GLU A 33 -3.21 -4.32 -9.11
C GLU A 33 -4.17 -5.19 -8.27
N PHE A 34 -3.78 -5.53 -7.04
CA PHE A 34 -4.63 -6.25 -6.10
C PHE A 34 -5.92 -5.47 -5.81
N ASN A 35 -5.82 -4.19 -5.44
CA ASN A 35 -6.98 -3.34 -5.19
C ASN A 35 -7.88 -3.22 -6.42
N GLY A 36 -7.29 -3.16 -7.63
CA GLY A 36 -8.03 -3.15 -8.88
C GLY A 36 -8.85 -4.42 -9.12
N THR A 37 -8.29 -5.58 -8.73
CA THR A 37 -8.98 -6.87 -8.81
C THR A 37 -10.17 -6.94 -7.85
N VAL A 38 -10.04 -6.37 -6.65
CA VAL A 38 -11.08 -6.41 -5.60
C VAL A 38 -12.16 -5.34 -5.79
N HIS A 39 -11.77 -4.13 -6.20
CA HIS A 39 -12.63 -2.95 -6.16
C HIS A 39 -12.96 -2.35 -7.55
N GLY A 40 -12.38 -2.86 -8.63
CA GLY A 40 -12.57 -2.35 -9.99
C GLY A 40 -11.30 -1.75 -10.58
N SER A 41 -11.12 -1.90 -11.89
CA SER A 41 -9.88 -1.54 -12.61
C SER A 41 -9.46 -0.06 -12.46
N GLU A 42 -10.41 0.84 -12.23
CA GLU A 42 -10.19 2.27 -12.00
C GLU A 42 -9.39 2.55 -10.73
N ILE A 43 -9.43 1.62 -9.76
CA ILE A 43 -8.75 1.75 -8.47
C ILE A 43 -7.24 1.56 -8.60
N VAL A 44 -6.76 0.90 -9.67
CA VAL A 44 -5.33 0.74 -9.93
C VAL A 44 -4.65 2.11 -10.06
N ALA A 45 -5.17 2.94 -10.98
CA ALA A 45 -4.63 4.27 -11.23
C ALA A 45 -4.79 5.18 -10.01
N MET A 46 -5.93 5.09 -9.31
CA MET A 46 -6.18 5.86 -8.09
C MET A 46 -5.16 5.52 -6.99
N THR A 47 -4.95 4.23 -6.72
CA THR A 47 -4.00 3.75 -5.70
C THR A 47 -2.58 4.20 -6.03
N ARG A 48 -2.13 3.99 -7.27
CA ARG A 48 -0.80 4.42 -7.72
C ARG A 48 -0.61 5.94 -7.54
N ASN A 49 -1.58 6.73 -8.02
CA ASN A 49 -1.48 8.18 -7.95
C ASN A 49 -1.49 8.69 -6.51
N LEU A 50 -2.26 8.03 -5.63
CA LEU A 50 -2.30 8.39 -4.22
C LEU A 50 -0.90 8.29 -3.61
N PHE A 51 -0.18 7.18 -3.79
CA PHE A 51 1.12 6.99 -3.13
C PHE A 51 2.33 7.61 -3.85
N VAL A 52 2.24 7.82 -5.16
CA VAL A 52 3.35 8.36 -5.96
C VAL A 52 3.30 9.90 -6.10
N HIS A 53 2.11 10.49 -6.01
CA HIS A 53 1.91 11.92 -6.30
C HIS A 53 1.29 12.73 -5.16
N HIS A 54 0.56 12.13 -4.21
CA HIS A 54 0.00 12.92 -3.12
C HIS A 54 1.13 13.38 -2.17
N PRO A 55 1.22 14.68 -1.86
CA PRO A 55 2.39 15.24 -1.18
C PRO A 55 2.59 14.72 0.24
N ASN A 56 1.52 14.24 0.88
CA ASN A 56 1.53 13.86 2.29
C ASN A 56 1.50 12.34 2.53
N THR A 57 1.26 11.53 1.50
CA THR A 57 1.30 10.06 1.64
C THR A 57 2.74 9.56 1.62
N ARG A 58 2.98 8.47 2.33
CA ARG A 58 4.28 7.81 2.46
C ARG A 58 4.13 6.31 2.23
N GLY A 59 5.24 5.61 2.01
CA GLY A 59 5.25 4.14 1.90
C GLY A 59 4.63 3.44 3.12
N GLY A 60 4.91 3.97 4.32
CA GLY A 60 4.34 3.49 5.59
C GLY A 60 2.81 3.60 5.70
N ASP A 61 2.18 4.45 4.88
CA ASP A 61 0.72 4.61 4.84
C ASP A 61 0.03 3.52 3.97
N LEU A 62 0.80 2.73 3.22
CA LEU A 62 0.33 1.59 2.45
C LEU A 62 0.72 0.28 3.13
N ILE A 63 -0.25 -0.34 3.78
CA ILE A 63 -0.08 -1.59 4.54
C ILE A 63 -0.69 -2.73 3.72
N PHE A 64 0.00 -3.86 3.66
CA PHE A 64 -0.50 -5.04 2.96
C PHE A 64 -0.05 -6.33 3.62
N VAL A 65 -0.82 -7.39 3.39
CA VAL A 65 -0.43 -8.75 3.75
C VAL A 65 0.00 -9.47 2.49
N GLU A 66 1.18 -10.07 2.55
CA GLU A 66 1.73 -10.93 1.51
C GLU A 66 1.72 -12.38 1.96
N ASP A 67 1.33 -13.28 1.07
CA ASP A 67 1.63 -14.71 1.19
C ASP A 67 3.02 -14.97 0.61
N GLU A 68 3.98 -15.35 1.45
CA GLU A 68 5.37 -15.59 1.05
C GLU A 68 5.54 -16.83 0.15
N GLY A 69 4.59 -17.76 0.16
CA GLY A 69 4.62 -18.94 -0.71
C GLY A 69 4.38 -18.60 -2.18
N SER A 70 3.49 -17.65 -2.44
CA SER A 70 3.11 -17.21 -3.79
C SER A 70 3.68 -15.84 -4.18
N GLY A 71 4.11 -15.04 -3.21
CA GLY A 71 4.46 -13.64 -3.39
C GLY A 71 3.25 -12.75 -3.72
N GLN A 72 2.02 -13.20 -3.46
CA GLN A 72 0.82 -12.43 -3.77
C GLN A 72 0.41 -11.53 -2.61
N VAL A 73 -0.10 -10.35 -2.94
CA VAL A 73 -0.85 -9.51 -1.99
C VAL A 73 -2.21 -10.15 -1.79
N ILE A 74 -2.57 -10.43 -0.54
CA ILE A 74 -3.84 -11.09 -0.19
C ILE A 74 -4.80 -10.17 0.60
N SER A 75 -4.28 -9.06 1.13
CA SER A 75 -5.06 -8.04 1.83
C SER A 75 -4.31 -6.71 1.81
N SER A 76 -5.04 -5.60 1.87
CA SER A 76 -4.47 -4.25 1.88
C SER A 76 -5.26 -3.31 2.81
N LEU A 77 -4.57 -2.30 3.32
CA LEU A 77 -5.10 -1.19 4.10
C LEU A 77 -4.30 0.06 3.76
N CYS A 78 -4.97 1.18 3.55
CA CYS A 78 -4.30 2.47 3.34
C CYS A 78 -4.75 3.51 4.36
N LEU A 79 -3.80 4.34 4.78
CA LEU A 79 -4.05 5.58 5.52
C LEU A 79 -3.97 6.75 4.53
N ILE A 80 -4.99 7.62 4.54
CA ILE A 80 -5.04 8.78 3.66
C ILE A 80 -4.92 10.07 4.49
N PRO A 81 -3.79 10.78 4.44
CA PRO A 81 -3.57 11.96 5.28
C PRO A 81 -4.39 13.15 4.76
N TRP A 82 -5.44 13.53 5.49
CA TRP A 82 -6.31 14.66 5.17
C TRP A 82 -6.34 15.70 6.28
N THR A 83 -6.29 16.97 5.89
CA THR A 83 -6.48 18.12 6.78
C THR A 83 -7.78 18.81 6.41
N TRP A 84 -8.71 18.90 7.37
CA TRP A 84 -10.01 19.54 7.18
C TRP A 84 -10.03 20.89 7.90
N ARG A 85 -10.62 21.90 7.26
CA ARG A 85 -10.96 23.18 7.89
C ARG A 85 -12.45 23.37 7.76
N TYR A 86 -13.13 23.53 8.88
CA TYR A 86 -14.56 23.77 8.96
C TYR A 86 -14.81 25.26 9.22
N GLU A 87 -15.97 25.75 8.78
CA GLU A 87 -16.48 27.10 9.09
C GLU A 87 -17.16 27.16 10.46
#